data_AF-A0A5C9CA72-F1
#
_entry.id   AF-A0A5C9CA72-F1
#
_cell.length_a   1.000
_cell.length_b   1.000
_cell.length_c   1.000
_cell.angle_alpha   90.00
_cell.angle_beta   90.00
_cell.angle_gamma   90.00
#
_symmetry.space_group_name_H-M   'P 1'
#
loop_
_entity.id
_entity.type
_entity.pdbx_description
1 polymer ?
#
loop_
_entity_poly.entity_id
_entity_poly.type
_entity_poly.pdbx_seq_one_letter_code
_entity_poly.pdbx_strand_id
1 'polypeptide(L)'
;MRATEATAISGIKTIVWLDSLDALLQGWIHLADSIYLDSNENDRKASLVRSNEYRFIDAMKQQYPLHQYLRAAKLMKELRGIKTKEEIVVVQQAIDITEKTFRRLLQFIKPGVAEYEIEAEIWHSFLSQRATGPAYGSIIASGDNARTLHYVSNNAICKDGELILMDFGAAYGGYNADLTRTIPVNGKFTKRQKIVYNACLHLHNYAKSILKPGISIVDYT
;
A
#
# COMPACT_ATOMS: atom_id res chain seq x y z
N MET A 1 4.03 -24.11 -10.96
CA MET A 1 5.03 -23.45 -11.81
C MET A 1 6.12 -24.45 -12.10
N ARG A 2 6.55 -24.58 -13.36
CA ARG A 2 7.64 -25.50 -13.76
C ARG A 2 8.98 -24.84 -13.44
N ALA A 3 10.04 -25.64 -13.26
CA ALA A 3 11.37 -25.11 -12.95
C ALA A 3 11.88 -24.13 -14.02
N THR A 4 11.63 -24.43 -15.30
CA THR A 4 12.01 -23.57 -16.42
C THR A 4 11.33 -22.20 -16.37
N GLU A 5 10.05 -22.16 -15.98
CA GLU A 5 9.30 -20.90 -15.81
C GLU A 5 9.85 -20.09 -14.63
N ALA A 6 10.13 -20.76 -13.50
CA ALA A 6 10.69 -20.11 -12.31
C ALA A 6 12.07 -19.48 -12.60
N THR A 7 12.95 -20.20 -13.30
CA THR A 7 14.26 -19.69 -13.72
C THR A 7 14.13 -18.55 -14.72
N ALA A 8 13.22 -18.64 -15.70
CA ALA A 8 13.00 -17.59 -16.68
C ALA A 8 12.52 -16.27 -16.04
N ILE A 9 11.67 -16.35 -15.01
CA ILE A 9 11.14 -15.16 -14.31
C ILE A 9 12.16 -14.57 -13.33
N SER A 10 12.79 -15.41 -12.51
CA SER A 10 13.61 -14.96 -11.38
C SER A 10 15.11 -14.83 -11.71
N GLY A 11 15.59 -15.49 -12.75
CA GLY A 11 17.01 -15.70 -13.02
C GLY A 11 17.69 -16.71 -12.08
N ILE A 12 16.97 -17.29 -11.11
CA ILE A 12 17.51 -18.27 -10.16
C ILE A 12 17.69 -19.62 -10.85
N LYS A 13 18.92 -20.16 -10.80
CA LYS A 13 19.29 -21.41 -11.47
C LYS A 13 18.89 -22.65 -10.68
N THR A 14 19.04 -22.60 -9.36
CA THR A 14 18.75 -23.73 -8.48
C THR A 14 17.30 -23.65 -8.03
N ILE A 15 16.44 -24.48 -8.62
CA ILE A 15 15.03 -24.61 -8.24
C ILE A 15 14.87 -25.88 -7.41
N VAL A 16 14.28 -25.75 -6.23
CA VAL A 16 14.04 -26.85 -5.28
C VAL A 16 12.55 -26.88 -4.93
N TRP A 17 12.01 -28.08 -4.82
CA TRP A 17 10.61 -28.34 -4.46
C TRP A 17 10.47 -28.39 -2.94
N LEU A 18 9.34 -27.91 -2.43
CA LEU A 18 9.15 -27.75 -0.98
C LEU A 18 9.20 -29.06 -0.20
N ASP A 19 8.83 -30.18 -0.83
CA ASP A 19 8.90 -31.53 -0.25
C ASP A 19 10.33 -32.06 -0.05
N SER A 20 11.30 -31.44 -0.72
CA SER A 20 12.71 -31.82 -0.70
C SER A 20 13.60 -30.76 -0.06
N LEU A 21 13.02 -29.63 0.37
CA LEU A 21 13.74 -28.45 0.84
C LEU A 21 14.56 -28.73 2.10
N ASP A 22 13.98 -29.41 3.09
CA ASP A 22 14.57 -29.56 4.42
C ASP A 22 15.95 -30.25 4.39
N ALA A 23 16.08 -31.32 3.60
CA ALA A 23 17.34 -32.08 3.49
C ALA A 23 18.46 -31.24 2.85
N LEU A 24 18.14 -30.43 1.84
CA LEU A 24 19.10 -29.56 1.18
C LEU A 24 19.44 -28.35 2.06
N LEU A 25 18.43 -27.75 2.68
CA LEU A 25 18.56 -26.59 3.56
C LEU A 25 19.47 -26.90 4.76
N GLN A 26 19.35 -28.08 5.36
CA GLN A 26 20.24 -28.49 6.45
C GLN A 26 21.71 -28.42 6.05
N GLY A 27 22.06 -28.99 4.88
CA GLY A 27 23.44 -28.94 4.37
C GLY A 27 23.93 -27.51 4.16
N TRP A 28 23.09 -26.63 3.61
CA TRP A 28 23.44 -25.22 3.42
C TRP A 28 23.59 -24.45 4.72
N ILE A 29 22.74 -24.72 5.71
CA ILE A 29 22.82 -24.09 7.03
C ILE A 29 24.14 -24.46 7.72
N HIS A 30 24.56 -25.72 7.67
CA HIS A 30 25.82 -26.15 8.28
C HIS A 30 27.05 -25.46 7.69
N LEU A 31 26.98 -25.01 6.44
CA LEU A 31 28.05 -24.28 5.76
C LEU A 31 27.98 -22.76 5.93
N ALA A 32 26.89 -22.23 6.50
CA ALA A 32 26.69 -20.81 6.68
C ALA A 32 27.21 -20.33 8.04
N ASP A 33 28.00 -19.24 8.05
CA ASP A 33 28.42 -18.59 9.30
C ASP A 33 27.31 -17.75 9.93
N SER A 34 26.44 -17.17 9.10
CA SER A 34 25.35 -16.29 9.51
C SER A 34 24.08 -16.55 8.72
N ILE A 35 22.93 -16.43 9.39
CA ILE A 35 21.61 -16.67 8.82
C ILE A 35 20.77 -15.40 8.95
N TYR A 36 20.36 -14.83 7.82
CA TYR A 36 19.44 -13.70 7.78
C TYR A 36 18.01 -14.20 7.71
N LEU A 37 17.20 -13.85 8.72
CA LEU A 37 15.79 -14.20 8.78
C LEU A 37 14.93 -12.95 8.65
N ASP A 38 13.77 -13.11 8.02
CA ASP A 38 12.81 -12.02 7.86
C ASP A 38 12.02 -11.82 9.16
N SER A 39 12.46 -10.87 9.97
CA SER A 39 11.71 -10.38 11.12
C SER A 39 11.49 -8.88 10.98
N ASN A 40 10.26 -8.51 10.62
CA ASN A 40 9.87 -7.11 10.56
C ASN A 40 9.37 -6.64 11.93
N GLU A 41 10.08 -5.70 12.55
CA GLU A 41 9.57 -5.00 13.72
C GLU A 41 8.47 -4.04 13.26
N ASN A 42 7.30 -4.15 13.89
CA ASN A 42 6.15 -3.35 13.54
C ASN A 42 5.57 -2.76 14.82
N ASP A 43 5.77 -1.46 15.01
CA ASP A 43 5.28 -0.72 16.18
C ASP A 43 3.75 -0.71 16.28
N ARG A 44 3.06 -1.03 15.18
CA ARG A 44 1.59 -1.16 15.12
C ARG A 44 1.12 -2.60 15.25
N LYS A 45 1.99 -3.55 15.60
CA LYS A 45 1.61 -4.96 15.77
C LYS A 45 0.62 -5.08 16.94
N ALA A 46 -0.64 -5.34 16.62
CA ALA A 46 -1.72 -5.47 17.60
C ALA A 46 -2.00 -6.93 18.01
N SER A 47 -1.48 -7.92 17.28
CA SER A 47 -1.74 -9.35 17.54
C SER A 47 -0.53 -10.04 18.17
N LEU A 48 -0.79 -10.82 19.22
CA LEU A 48 0.18 -11.72 19.84
C LEU A 48 0.29 -13.07 19.12
N VAL A 49 -0.59 -13.34 18.15
CA VAL A 49 -0.54 -14.57 17.35
C VAL A 49 0.74 -14.58 16.53
N ARG A 50 1.50 -15.67 16.63
CA ARG A 50 2.74 -15.83 15.87
C ARG A 50 2.44 -16.10 14.40
N SER A 51 2.94 -15.22 13.54
CA SER A 51 2.90 -15.41 12.08
C SER A 51 3.77 -16.60 11.67
N ASN A 52 3.66 -17.00 10.39
CA ASN A 52 4.46 -18.11 9.86
C ASN A 52 5.97 -17.83 9.99
N GLU A 53 6.37 -16.60 9.69
CA GLU A 53 7.75 -16.12 9.77
C GLU A 53 8.29 -16.22 11.21
N TYR A 54 7.50 -15.80 12.21
CA TYR A 54 7.91 -15.91 13.61
C TYR A 54 8.03 -17.35 14.09
N ARG A 55 7.20 -18.26 13.61
CA ARG A 55 7.32 -19.70 13.93
C ARG A 55 8.54 -20.31 13.25
N PHE A 56 8.81 -19.93 12.00
CA PHE A 56 9.99 -20.36 11.27
C PHE A 56 11.28 -19.88 11.94
N ILE A 57 11.31 -18.63 12.42
CA ILE A 57 12.43 -18.10 13.19
C ILE A 57 12.69 -18.92 14.46
N ASP A 58 11.64 -19.28 15.20
CA ASP A 58 11.79 -20.11 16.40
C ASP A 58 12.35 -21.49 16.06
N ALA A 59 11.79 -22.14 15.04
CA ALA A 59 12.23 -23.46 14.59
C ALA A 59 13.71 -23.44 14.17
N MET A 60 14.12 -22.44 13.38
CA MET A 60 15.51 -22.27 12.97
C MET A 60 16.45 -22.10 14.17
N LYS A 61 16.09 -21.22 15.12
CA LYS A 61 16.89 -20.98 16.33
C LYS A 61 16.94 -22.17 17.28
N GLN A 62 15.85 -22.94 17.36
CA GLN A 62 15.80 -24.15 18.16
C GLN A 62 16.66 -25.26 17.54
N GLN A 63 16.66 -25.40 16.21
CA GLN A 63 17.38 -26.45 15.50
C GLN A 63 18.88 -26.14 15.34
N TYR A 64 19.26 -24.88 15.16
CA TYR A 64 20.65 -24.46 14.94
C TYR A 64 21.10 -23.36 15.93
N PRO A 65 21.03 -23.62 17.26
CA PRO A 65 21.12 -22.58 18.28
C PRO A 65 22.47 -21.86 18.36
N LEU A 66 23.52 -22.39 17.74
CA LEU A 66 24.88 -21.84 17.80
C LEU A 66 25.22 -20.93 16.61
N HIS A 67 24.35 -20.84 15.60
CA HIS A 67 24.53 -19.95 14.45
C HIS A 67 24.27 -18.49 14.81
N GLN A 68 24.90 -17.56 14.09
CA GLN A 68 24.59 -16.14 14.20
C GLN A 68 23.34 -15.79 13.38
N TYR A 69 22.33 -15.21 14.02
CA TYR A 69 21.09 -14.79 13.36
C TYR A 69 21.01 -13.27 13.20
N LEU A 70 20.68 -12.84 11.98
CA LEU A 70 20.61 -11.44 11.59
C LEU A 70 19.25 -11.12 10.96
N ARG A 71 18.93 -9.82 10.87
CA ARG A 71 17.64 -9.33 10.37
C ARG A 71 17.72 -8.97 8.89
N ALA A 72 17.08 -9.78 8.04
CA ALA A 72 16.96 -9.48 6.61
C ALA A 72 16.19 -8.17 6.36
N ALA A 73 15.17 -7.89 7.17
CA ALA A 73 14.31 -6.71 7.03
C ALA A 73 15.06 -5.37 7.04
N LYS A 74 16.20 -5.26 7.74
CA LYS A 74 17.02 -4.02 7.74
C LYS A 74 17.61 -3.75 6.35
N LEU A 75 18.20 -4.78 5.75
CA LEU A 75 18.75 -4.71 4.39
C LEU A 75 17.64 -4.42 3.38
N MET A 76 16.51 -5.13 3.48
CA MET A 76 15.39 -4.93 2.57
C MET A 76 14.77 -3.54 2.67
N LYS A 77 14.75 -2.92 3.87
CA LYS A 77 14.28 -1.55 4.06
C LYS A 77 15.15 -0.54 3.31
N GLU A 78 16.47 -0.71 3.36
CA GLU A 78 17.42 0.16 2.66
C GLU A 78 17.28 -0.01 1.14
N LEU A 79 17.27 -1.25 0.65
CA LEU A 79 17.13 -1.55 -0.78
C LEU A 79 15.81 -1.03 -1.37
N ARG A 80 14.68 -1.25 -0.69
CA ARG A 80 13.35 -0.79 -1.15
C ARG A 80 13.12 0.71 -0.93
N GLY A 81 13.98 1.38 -0.16
CA GLY A 81 13.85 2.80 0.14
C GLY A 81 13.96 3.66 -1.12
N ILE A 82 14.95 3.34 -1.96
CA ILE A 82 15.27 4.04 -3.20
C ILE A 82 14.78 3.21 -4.39
N LYS A 83 13.88 3.79 -5.20
CA LYS A 83 13.26 3.08 -6.34
C LYS A 83 14.16 3.20 -7.56
N THR A 84 14.32 2.10 -8.28
CA THR A 84 14.89 2.07 -9.62
C THR A 84 13.96 2.75 -10.63
N LYS A 85 14.45 3.01 -11.85
CA LYS A 85 13.65 3.65 -12.89
C LYS A 85 12.48 2.77 -13.31
N GLU A 86 12.69 1.45 -13.33
CA GLU A 86 11.72 0.43 -13.68
C GLU A 86 10.61 0.38 -12.63
N GLU A 87 10.95 0.45 -11.33
CA GLU A 87 9.95 0.53 -10.26
C GLU A 87 9.11 1.81 -10.36
N ILE A 88 9.72 2.95 -10.70
CA ILE A 88 8.99 4.22 -10.90
C ILE A 88 7.97 4.08 -12.03
N VAL A 89 8.29 3.37 -13.12
CA VAL A 89 7.33 3.11 -14.21
C VAL A 89 6.11 2.32 -13.70
N VAL A 90 6.32 1.32 -12.85
CA VAL A 90 5.22 0.53 -12.28
C VAL A 90 4.39 1.34 -11.28
N VAL A 91 5.04 2.17 -10.44
CA VAL A 91 4.34 3.12 -9.55
C VAL A 91 3.52 4.12 -10.36
N GLN A 92 4.05 4.66 -11.44
CA GLN A 92 3.34 5.58 -12.32
C GLN A 92 2.09 4.92 -12.90
N GLN A 93 2.17 3.65 -13.30
CA GLN A 93 1.01 2.90 -13.78
C GLN A 93 -0.09 2.77 -12.71
N ALA A 94 0.28 2.54 -11.44
CA ALA A 94 -0.69 2.54 -10.33
C ALA A 94 -1.34 3.92 -10.13
N ILE A 95 -0.56 5.01 -10.26
CA ILE A 95 -1.06 6.40 -10.18
C ILE A 95 -2.02 6.70 -11.33
N ASP A 96 -1.69 6.31 -12.56
CA ASP A 96 -2.52 6.54 -13.75
C ASP A 96 -3.86 5.81 -13.67
N ILE A 97 -3.85 4.57 -13.17
CA ILE A 97 -5.08 3.80 -12.88
C ILE A 97 -5.94 4.55 -11.86
N THR A 98 -5.32 5.04 -10.78
CA THR A 98 -6.00 5.78 -9.70
C THR A 98 -6.59 7.09 -10.20
N GLU A 99 -5.86 7.85 -11.02
CA GLU A 99 -6.31 9.09 -11.63
C GLU A 99 -7.52 8.85 -12.54
N LYS A 100 -7.44 7.85 -13.43
CA LYS A 100 -8.54 7.51 -14.34
C LYS A 100 -9.78 7.07 -13.58
N THR A 101 -9.62 6.31 -12.49
CA THR A 101 -10.72 5.97 -11.59
C THR A 101 -11.30 7.22 -10.94
N PHE A 102 -10.49 8.15 -10.41
CA PHE A 102 -10.98 9.41 -9.86
C PHE A 102 -11.81 10.20 -10.87
N ARG A 103 -11.37 10.29 -12.14
CA ARG A 103 -12.14 10.96 -13.21
C ARG A 103 -13.50 10.31 -13.45
N ARG A 104 -13.58 8.98 -13.39
CA ARG A 104 -14.84 8.23 -13.47
C ARG A 104 -15.76 8.56 -12.29
N LEU A 105 -15.22 8.61 -11.07
CA LEU A 105 -16.00 8.94 -9.87
C LEU A 105 -16.61 10.35 -9.93
N LEU A 106 -15.92 11.32 -10.53
CA LEU A 106 -16.47 12.67 -10.72
C LEU A 106 -17.78 12.69 -11.53
N GLN A 107 -18.03 11.67 -12.36
CA GLN A 107 -19.27 11.55 -13.15
C GLN A 107 -20.34 10.72 -12.43
N PHE A 108 -19.94 9.91 -11.45
CA PHE A 108 -20.81 8.98 -10.72
C PHE A 108 -21.41 9.62 -9.46
N ILE A 109 -20.59 10.39 -8.73
CA ILE A 109 -20.94 10.97 -7.44
C ILE A 109 -22.02 12.05 -7.62
N LYS A 110 -23.12 11.86 -6.90
CA LYS A 110 -24.25 12.78 -6.82
C LYS A 110 -25.05 12.52 -5.53
N PRO A 111 -25.91 13.45 -5.08
CA PRO A 111 -26.75 13.22 -3.93
C PRO A 111 -27.60 11.95 -4.06
N GLY A 112 -27.70 11.18 -2.98
CA GLY A 112 -28.46 9.92 -2.91
C GLY A 112 -27.65 8.65 -3.19
N VAL A 113 -26.43 8.77 -3.72
CA VAL A 113 -25.51 7.62 -3.88
C VAL A 113 -24.93 7.24 -2.52
N ALA A 114 -24.86 5.94 -2.22
CA ALA A 114 -24.20 5.44 -1.02
C ALA A 114 -22.67 5.38 -1.17
N GLU A 115 -21.94 5.56 -0.07
CA GLU A 115 -20.48 5.50 -0.04
C GLU A 115 -19.94 4.15 -0.57
N TYR A 116 -20.58 3.02 -0.25
CA TYR A 116 -20.16 1.71 -0.77
C TYR A 116 -20.37 1.55 -2.28
N GLU A 117 -21.31 2.27 -2.89
CA GLU A 117 -21.50 2.24 -4.35
C GLU A 117 -20.31 2.90 -5.05
N ILE A 118 -19.75 3.95 -4.45
CA ILE A 118 -18.52 4.61 -4.91
C ILE A 118 -17.32 3.67 -4.73
N GLU A 119 -17.25 2.94 -3.61
CA GLU A 119 -16.22 1.91 -3.41
C GLU A 119 -16.31 0.78 -4.44
N ALA A 120 -17.53 0.34 -4.81
CA ALA A 120 -17.73 -0.65 -5.85
C ALA A 120 -17.23 -0.15 -7.23
N GLU A 121 -17.44 1.12 -7.54
CA GLU A 121 -16.90 1.76 -8.76
C GLU A 121 -15.36 1.79 -8.77
N ILE A 122 -14.73 2.01 -7.61
CA ILE A 122 -13.26 1.94 -7.46
C ILE A 122 -12.77 0.53 -7.77
N TRP A 123 -13.33 -0.49 -7.12
CA TRP A 123 -12.96 -1.89 -7.36
C TRP A 123 -13.11 -2.29 -8.83
N HIS A 124 -14.28 -2.00 -9.42
CA HIS A 124 -14.53 -2.30 -10.82
C HIS A 124 -13.52 -1.60 -11.74
N SER A 125 -13.25 -0.31 -11.51
CA SER A 125 -12.31 0.45 -12.33
C SER A 125 -10.86 -0.04 -12.17
N PHE A 126 -10.45 -0.47 -10.98
CA PHE A 126 -9.10 -1.00 -10.75
C PHE A 126 -8.91 -2.35 -11.43
N LEU A 127 -9.83 -3.29 -11.22
CA LEU A 127 -9.75 -4.63 -11.80
C LEU A 127 -9.81 -4.61 -13.32
N SER A 128 -10.69 -3.78 -13.91
CA SER A 128 -10.78 -3.63 -15.38
C SER A 128 -9.52 -3.04 -16.01
N GLN A 129 -8.65 -2.41 -15.21
CA GLN A 129 -7.36 -1.86 -15.63
C GLN A 129 -6.16 -2.74 -15.22
N ARG A 130 -6.43 -3.99 -14.80
CA ARG A 130 -5.44 -5.00 -14.39
C ARG A 130 -4.68 -4.67 -13.09
N ALA A 131 -5.17 -3.73 -12.30
CA ALA A 131 -4.75 -3.65 -10.90
C ALA A 131 -5.28 -4.86 -10.14
N THR A 132 -4.59 -5.27 -9.08
CA THR A 132 -5.04 -6.38 -8.21
C THR A 132 -6.17 -5.97 -7.27
N GLY A 133 -6.49 -4.68 -7.21
CA GLY A 133 -7.46 -4.08 -6.30
C GLY A 133 -6.93 -2.78 -5.71
N PRO A 134 -7.54 -2.29 -4.63
CA PRO A 134 -7.03 -1.15 -3.88
C PRO A 134 -5.81 -1.56 -3.03
N ALA A 135 -4.89 -0.62 -2.83
CA ALA A 135 -3.68 -0.80 -2.03
C ALA A 135 -3.94 -0.92 -0.52
N TYR A 136 -5.07 -0.40 -0.07
CA TYR A 136 -5.56 -0.41 1.32
C TYR A 136 -7.09 -0.32 1.31
N GLY A 137 -7.74 -0.48 2.46
CA GLY A 137 -9.19 -0.29 2.57
C GLY A 137 -9.55 1.15 2.20
N SER A 138 -10.36 1.35 1.16
CA SER A 138 -10.70 2.68 0.68
C SER A 138 -11.50 3.43 1.75
N ILE A 139 -11.24 4.72 1.91
CA ILE A 139 -12.02 5.60 2.78
C ILE A 139 -12.96 6.40 1.90
N ILE A 140 -14.26 6.23 2.08
CA ILE A 140 -15.28 6.98 1.34
C ILE A 140 -16.17 7.64 2.39
N ALA A 141 -15.82 8.87 2.77
CA ALA A 141 -16.38 9.53 3.93
C ALA A 141 -17.12 10.82 3.53
N SER A 142 -18.44 10.75 3.47
CA SER A 142 -19.33 11.89 3.21
C SER A 142 -19.71 12.64 4.47
N GLY A 143 -19.92 13.95 4.34
CA GLY A 143 -20.39 14.82 5.40
C GLY A 143 -19.50 14.75 6.65
N ASP A 144 -20.13 14.39 7.77
CA ASP A 144 -19.49 14.35 9.08
C ASP A 144 -18.49 13.20 9.27
N ASN A 145 -18.65 12.11 8.49
CA ASN A 145 -17.79 10.93 8.53
C ASN A 145 -16.33 11.29 8.20
N ALA A 146 -16.12 12.33 7.37
CA ALA A 146 -14.78 12.80 6.98
C ALA A 146 -13.91 13.30 8.14
N ARG A 147 -14.47 13.45 9.35
CA ARG A 147 -13.71 13.76 10.58
C ARG A 147 -13.03 12.53 11.19
N THR A 148 -13.41 11.33 10.79
CA THR A 148 -12.80 10.07 11.24
C THR A 148 -11.71 9.66 10.26
N LEU A 149 -10.44 9.72 10.70
CA LEU A 149 -9.27 9.55 9.81
C LEU A 149 -9.25 8.22 9.05
N HIS A 150 -9.57 7.11 9.70
CA HIS A 150 -9.63 5.78 9.06
C HIS A 150 -11.08 5.27 8.98
N TYR A 151 -11.99 6.11 8.44
CA TYR A 151 -13.37 5.72 8.20
C TYR A 151 -13.46 4.71 7.05
N VAL A 152 -13.67 3.43 7.37
CA VAL A 152 -13.79 2.34 6.39
C VAL A 152 -15.16 1.67 6.42
N SER A 153 -16.12 2.22 7.16
CA SER A 153 -17.49 1.69 7.20
C SER A 153 -18.22 1.90 5.87
N ASN A 154 -17.93 3.01 5.18
CA ASN A 154 -18.40 3.33 3.82
C ASN A 154 -19.89 3.02 3.60
N ASN A 155 -20.76 3.33 4.57
CA ASN A 155 -22.14 2.86 4.57
C ASN A 155 -23.19 3.98 4.71
N ALA A 156 -22.79 5.24 4.64
CA ALA A 156 -23.72 6.36 4.63
C ALA A 156 -24.18 6.72 3.21
N ILE A 157 -25.31 7.42 3.14
CA ILE A 157 -25.83 8.03 1.91
C ILE A 157 -25.22 9.43 1.77
N CYS A 158 -24.61 9.72 0.62
CA CYS A 158 -24.07 11.04 0.31
C CYS A 158 -25.22 12.05 0.12
N LYS A 159 -25.27 13.12 0.91
CA LYS A 159 -26.38 14.09 0.85
C LYS A 159 -26.02 15.32 0.02
N ASP A 160 -27.07 16.00 -0.45
CA ASP A 160 -26.91 17.29 -1.11
C ASP A 160 -26.29 18.32 -0.14
N GLY A 161 -25.39 19.13 -0.67
CA GLY A 161 -24.65 20.14 0.10
C GLY A 161 -23.48 19.61 0.93
N GLU A 162 -23.26 18.29 1.04
CA GLU A 162 -22.11 17.72 1.75
C GLU A 162 -20.83 17.70 0.90
N LEU A 163 -19.68 17.60 1.57
CA LEU A 163 -18.43 17.18 0.94
C LEU A 163 -18.30 15.66 1.08
N ILE A 164 -17.52 15.05 0.19
CA ILE A 164 -17.06 13.68 0.30
C ILE A 164 -15.54 13.66 0.20
N LEU A 165 -14.89 13.06 1.20
CA LEU A 165 -13.46 12.75 1.20
C LEU A 165 -13.31 11.30 0.74
N MET A 166 -12.46 11.10 -0.27
CA MET A 166 -12.10 9.79 -0.78
C MET A 166 -10.60 9.61 -0.62
N ASP A 167 -10.19 8.54 0.07
CA ASP A 167 -8.80 8.10 0.16
C ASP A 167 -8.68 6.69 -0.42
N PHE A 168 -8.01 6.57 -1.55
CA PHE A 168 -7.93 5.33 -2.31
C PHE A 168 -6.74 5.35 -3.25
N GLY A 169 -6.25 4.17 -3.60
CA GLY A 169 -5.16 4.02 -4.55
C GLY A 169 -5.06 2.61 -5.08
N ALA A 170 -4.68 2.45 -6.35
CA ALA A 170 -4.56 1.15 -6.98
C ALA A 170 -3.29 0.41 -6.52
N ALA A 171 -3.40 -0.91 -6.37
CA ALA A 171 -2.27 -1.82 -6.30
C ALA A 171 -2.00 -2.44 -7.68
N TYR A 172 -0.83 -2.22 -8.24
CA TYR A 172 -0.44 -2.70 -9.57
C TYR A 172 1.02 -3.21 -9.55
N GLY A 173 1.25 -4.43 -10.02
CA GLY A 173 2.59 -5.01 -10.11
C GLY A 173 3.34 -5.10 -8.78
N GLY A 174 2.63 -5.12 -7.64
CA GLY A 174 3.22 -5.08 -6.30
C GLY A 174 3.54 -3.68 -5.76
N TYR A 175 3.24 -2.62 -6.53
CA TYR A 175 3.38 -1.22 -6.14
C TYR A 175 2.01 -0.56 -5.93
N ASN A 176 1.99 0.47 -5.09
CA ASN A 176 0.76 1.11 -4.63
C ASN A 176 0.77 2.60 -4.99
N ALA A 177 -0.36 3.08 -5.47
CA ALA A 177 -0.71 4.50 -5.39
C ALA A 177 -1.43 4.79 -4.06
N ASP A 178 -1.44 6.06 -3.68
CA ASP A 178 -2.11 6.58 -2.48
C ASP A 178 -2.59 8.01 -2.80
N LEU A 179 -3.91 8.21 -2.78
CA LEU A 179 -4.54 9.45 -3.23
C LEU A 179 -5.75 9.81 -2.37
N THR A 180 -5.67 10.96 -1.71
CA THR A 180 -6.83 11.62 -1.11
C THR A 180 -7.38 12.74 -2.00
N ARG A 181 -8.70 12.79 -2.21
CA ARG A 181 -9.42 13.92 -2.83
C ARG A 181 -10.72 14.22 -2.08
N THR A 182 -11.05 15.51 -1.95
CA THR A 182 -12.31 15.96 -1.37
C THR A 182 -13.07 16.81 -2.37
N ILE A 183 -14.34 16.48 -2.63
CA ILE A 183 -15.21 17.19 -3.58
C ILE A 183 -16.61 17.43 -2.98
N PRO A 184 -17.38 18.41 -3.45
CA PRO A 184 -18.79 18.55 -3.11
C PRO A 184 -19.61 17.45 -3.79
N VAL A 185 -20.48 16.79 -3.03
CA VAL A 185 -21.34 15.70 -3.52
C VAL A 185 -22.23 16.17 -4.68
N ASN A 186 -22.68 17.43 -4.64
CA ASN A 186 -23.51 18.04 -5.68
C ASN A 186 -22.72 18.79 -6.77
N GLY A 187 -21.39 18.67 -6.80
CA GLY A 187 -20.54 19.33 -7.78
C GLY A 187 -20.27 20.83 -7.52
N LYS A 188 -20.83 21.44 -6.46
CA LYS A 188 -20.62 22.87 -6.17
C LYS A 188 -20.24 23.13 -4.71
N PHE A 189 -19.03 23.65 -4.50
CA PHE A 189 -18.59 24.09 -3.18
C PHE A 189 -19.45 25.26 -2.68
N THR A 190 -19.85 25.20 -1.40
CA THR A 190 -20.35 26.38 -0.68
C THR A 190 -19.21 27.33 -0.36
N LYS A 191 -19.53 28.57 0.03
CA LYS A 191 -18.52 29.56 0.45
C LYS A 191 -17.65 29.02 1.59
N ARG A 192 -18.25 28.38 2.60
CA ARG A 192 -17.51 27.83 3.73
C ARG A 192 -16.63 26.66 3.34
N GLN A 193 -17.14 25.71 2.55
CA GLN A 193 -16.35 24.57 2.08
C GLN A 193 -15.15 25.02 1.24
N LYS A 194 -15.34 26.00 0.35
CA LYS A 194 -14.27 26.55 -0.48
C LYS A 194 -13.16 27.21 0.34
N ILE A 195 -13.51 27.91 1.44
CA ILE A 195 -12.53 28.50 2.36
C ILE A 195 -11.63 27.41 2.95
N VAL A 196 -12.22 26.34 3.49
CA VAL A 196 -11.47 25.24 4.11
C VAL A 196 -10.64 24.48 3.06
N TYR A 197 -11.24 24.15 1.93
CA TYR A 197 -10.56 23.46 0.83
C TYR A 197 -9.33 24.24 0.36
N ASN A 198 -9.46 25.56 0.13
CA ASN A 198 -8.35 26.39 -0.31
C ASN A 198 -7.23 26.52 0.73
N ALA A 199 -7.56 26.51 2.03
CA ALA A 199 -6.55 26.50 3.08
C ALA A 199 -5.71 25.19 3.02
N CYS A 200 -6.37 24.03 2.90
CA CYS A 200 -5.67 22.75 2.74
C CYS A 200 -4.87 22.68 1.43
N LEU A 201 -5.44 23.16 0.32
CA LEU A 201 -4.76 23.20 -0.97
C LEU A 201 -3.53 24.10 -0.95
N HIS A 202 -3.62 25.24 -0.27
CA HIS A 202 -2.47 26.14 -0.09
C HIS A 202 -1.32 25.43 0.65
N LEU A 203 -1.63 24.78 1.78
CA LEU A 203 -0.63 24.02 2.54
C LEU A 203 -0.04 22.87 1.71
N HIS A 204 -0.88 22.12 0.99
CA HIS A 204 -0.42 21.05 0.10
C HIS A 204 0.56 21.54 -0.96
N ASN A 205 0.25 22.67 -1.61
CA ASN A 205 1.13 23.27 -2.62
C ASN A 205 2.45 23.77 -2.03
N TYR A 206 2.41 24.38 -0.83
CA TYR A 206 3.60 24.78 -0.11
C TYR A 206 4.48 23.56 0.22
N ALA A 207 3.92 22.52 0.84
CA ALA A 207 4.64 21.30 1.18
C ALA A 207 5.26 20.65 -0.07
N LYS A 208 4.51 20.54 -1.17
CA LYS A 208 5.04 20.07 -2.46
C LYS A 208 6.24 20.88 -2.95
N SER A 209 6.23 22.21 -2.76
CA SER A 209 7.29 23.09 -3.25
C SER A 209 8.62 22.92 -2.51
N ILE A 210 8.59 22.46 -1.26
CA ILE A 210 9.79 22.26 -0.45
C ILE A 210 10.35 20.84 -0.55
N LEU A 211 9.65 19.89 -1.18
CA LEU A 211 10.09 18.50 -1.26
C LEU A 211 11.28 18.33 -2.24
N LYS A 212 12.50 18.23 -1.71
CA LYS A 212 13.74 18.04 -2.47
C LYS A 212 14.78 17.24 -1.66
N PRO A 213 15.82 16.69 -2.31
CA PRO A 213 16.92 16.02 -1.60
C PRO A 213 17.54 16.92 -0.52
N GLY A 214 17.85 16.32 0.63
CA GLY A 214 18.46 17.01 1.78
C GLY A 214 17.48 17.49 2.85
N ILE A 215 16.17 17.39 2.62
CA ILE A 215 15.14 17.70 3.64
C ILE A 215 14.66 16.40 4.28
N SER A 216 14.73 16.35 5.61
CA SER A 216 14.24 15.19 6.37
C SER A 216 12.71 15.24 6.53
N ILE A 217 12.09 14.12 6.90
CA ILE A 217 10.65 14.10 7.19
C ILE A 217 10.30 15.03 8.36
N VAL A 218 11.19 15.16 9.36
CA VAL A 218 10.98 16.02 10.53
C VAL A 218 11.04 17.50 10.17
N ASP A 219 11.88 17.88 9.20
CA ASP A 219 11.92 19.26 8.70
C ASP A 219 10.77 19.56 7.73
N TYR A 220 10.17 18.51 7.15
CA TYR A 220 9.06 18.60 6.20
C TYR A 220 7.69 18.70 6.87
N THR A 221 7.50 18.07 8.03
CA THR A 221 6.22 18.01 8.79
C THR A 221 6.24 18.86 10.04
#